data_AF-A0AA95M8D7-F1
#
_entry.id   AF-A0AA95M8D7-F1
#
_cell.length_a   1.000
_cell.length_b   1.000
_cell.length_c   1.000
_cell.angle_alpha   90.00
_cell.angle_beta   90.00
_cell.angle_gamma   90.00
#
_symmetry.space_group_name_H-M   'P 1'
#
loop_
_entity.id
_entity.type
_entity.pdbx_description
1 polymer ?
#
loop_
_entity_poly.entity_id
_entity_poly.type
_entity_poly.pdbx_seq_one_letter_code
_entity_poly.pdbx_strand_id
1 'polypeptide(L)'
;MWIHTLDSTEVIGDKLWPILKGIIMTNIENEQHIIIEGCYILPYYMKDFGINYSEKIIPVFLGFSTNYIQENFETRIVKHRNAVELRNWSEERTIKELIKEHKEFKTQCLQAGVRYFEIENDYDKEILNVYDYIEAEKRRIDSI
;
A
#
# COMPACT_ATOMS: atom_id res chain seq x y z
N MET A 1 -1.41 10.66 -0.14
CA MET A 1 -0.85 9.29 -0.14
C MET A 1 0.07 9.16 1.06
N TRP A 2 -0.20 8.20 1.94
CA TRP A 2 0.56 7.99 3.17
C TRP A 2 1.82 7.19 2.88
N ILE A 3 2.99 7.82 2.93
CA ILE A 3 4.26 7.10 2.83
C ILE A 3 5.12 7.42 4.04
N HIS A 4 4.92 6.63 5.10
CA HIS A 4 5.82 6.49 6.23
C HIS A 4 6.16 5.02 6.34
N THR A 5 7.44 4.68 6.24
CA THR A 5 7.84 3.28 6.33
C THR A 5 8.67 3.06 7.58
N LEU A 6 8.17 2.11 8.37
CA LEU A 6 8.90 1.17 9.22
C LEU A 6 8.92 1.43 10.74
N ASP A 7 9.70 2.34 11.32
CA ASP A 7 10.04 2.15 12.75
C ASP A 7 8.89 2.31 13.78
N SER A 8 7.96 3.26 13.62
CA SER A 8 6.75 3.35 14.48
C SER A 8 5.54 2.64 13.88
N THR A 9 5.60 2.32 12.59
CA THR A 9 4.48 1.80 11.79
C THR A 9 4.27 0.31 12.02
N GLU A 10 5.34 -0.47 12.20
CA GLU A 10 5.23 -1.93 12.39
C GLU A 10 4.58 -2.29 13.73
N VAL A 11 5.02 -1.68 14.83
CA VAL A 11 4.42 -1.90 16.16
C VAL A 11 2.94 -1.53 16.21
N ILE A 12 2.55 -0.44 15.54
CA ILE A 12 1.14 -0.04 15.43
C ILE A 12 0.38 -1.02 14.54
N GLY A 13 0.97 -1.40 13.40
CA GLY A 13 0.42 -2.40 12.49
C GLY A 13 0.12 -3.71 13.20
N ASP A 14 1.08 -4.26 13.94
CA ASP A 14 0.94 -5.56 14.62
C ASP A 14 -0.19 -5.53 15.65
N LYS A 15 -0.39 -4.39 16.33
CA LYS A 15 -1.48 -4.20 17.30
C LYS A 15 -2.84 -4.06 16.63
N LEU A 16 -2.90 -3.38 15.48
CA LEU A 16 -4.14 -3.17 14.74
C LEU A 16 -4.55 -4.38 13.90
N TRP A 17 -3.58 -5.19 13.48
CA TRP A 17 -3.79 -6.26 12.51
C TRP A 17 -4.85 -7.28 12.95
N PRO A 18 -4.87 -7.81 14.20
CA PRO A 18 -5.92 -8.74 14.61
C PRO A 18 -7.34 -8.16 14.48
N ILE A 19 -7.50 -6.85 14.72
CA ILE A 19 -8.78 -6.14 14.59
C ILE A 19 -9.13 -6.01 13.11
N LEU A 20 -8.20 -5.52 12.28
CA LEU A 20 -8.41 -5.36 10.84
C LEU A 20 -8.70 -6.70 10.16
N LYS A 21 -7.97 -7.76 10.50
CA LYS A 21 -8.21 -9.12 10.00
C LYS A 21 -9.63 -9.58 10.33
N GLY A 22 -10.11 -9.36 11.55
CA GLY A 22 -11.48 -9.67 11.95
C GLY A 22 -12.53 -8.87 11.16
N ILE A 23 -12.29 -7.58 10.91
CA ILE A 23 -13.17 -6.73 10.08
C ILE A 23 -13.22 -7.26 8.64
N ILE A 24 -12.07 -7.59 8.05
CA ILE A 24 -11.98 -8.13 6.68
C ILE A 24 -12.75 -9.45 6.58
N MET A 25 -12.50 -10.40 7.50
CA MET A 25 -13.19 -11.69 7.52
C MET A 25 -14.70 -11.53 7.65
N THR A 26 -15.15 -10.69 8.59
CA THR A 26 -16.58 -10.42 8.79
C THR A 26 -17.23 -9.82 7.55
N ASN A 27 -16.56 -8.90 6.84
CA ASN A 27 -17.11 -8.34 5.59
C ASN A 27 -17.24 -9.41 4.51
N ILE A 28 -16.22 -10.26 4.34
CA ILE A 28 -16.23 -11.36 3.38
C ILE A 28 -17.35 -12.36 3.69
N GLU A 29 -17.53 -12.70 4.96
CA GLU A 29 -18.57 -13.64 5.43
C GLU A 29 -19.99 -13.12 5.24
N ASN A 30 -20.17 -11.79 5.27
CA ASN A 30 -21.46 -11.14 5.05
C ASN A 30 -21.66 -10.64 3.62
N GLU A 31 -20.80 -11.02 2.67
CA GLU A 31 -20.86 -10.61 1.27
C GLU A 31 -20.86 -9.07 1.09
N GLN A 32 -20.11 -8.38 1.94
CA GLN A 32 -19.97 -6.92 1.91
C GLN A 32 -18.66 -6.50 1.25
N HIS A 33 -18.71 -5.41 0.49
CA HIS A 33 -17.53 -4.78 -0.07
C HIS A 33 -16.98 -3.69 0.86
N ILE A 34 -15.68 -3.70 1.08
CA ILE A 34 -14.97 -2.68 1.86
C ILE A 34 -13.63 -2.36 1.20
N ILE A 35 -13.23 -1.08 1.22
CA ILE A 35 -11.87 -0.64 0.90
C ILE A 35 -11.23 -0.21 2.21
N ILE A 36 -10.05 -0.76 2.50
CA ILE A 36 -9.26 -0.39 3.67
C ILE A 36 -7.95 0.20 3.17
N GLU A 37 -7.67 1.45 3.55
CA GLU A 37 -6.44 2.15 3.22
C GLU A 37 -5.62 2.46 4.47
N GLY A 38 -4.30 2.45 4.35
CA GLY A 38 -3.41 2.85 5.43
C GLY A 38 -1.99 2.33 5.25
N CYS A 39 -1.02 3.01 5.87
CA CYS A 39 0.39 2.60 5.85
C CYS A 39 0.72 1.50 6.89
N TYR A 40 -0.23 1.14 7.75
CA TYR A 40 -0.05 0.11 8.80
C TYR A 40 -0.42 -1.31 8.34
N ILE A 41 -0.89 -1.48 7.10
CA ILE A 41 -1.17 -2.80 6.52
C ILE A 41 0.12 -3.26 5.85
N LEU A 42 0.79 -4.23 6.44
CA LEU A 42 2.08 -4.71 5.97
C LEU A 42 1.92 -5.91 5.03
N PRO A 43 2.81 -6.08 4.03
CA PRO A 43 2.66 -7.11 3.00
C PRO A 43 2.55 -8.54 3.55
N TYR A 44 3.29 -8.83 4.61
CA TYR A 44 3.34 -10.18 5.18
C TYR A 44 2.01 -10.61 5.82
N TYR A 45 1.16 -9.66 6.24
CA TYR A 45 -0.16 -9.95 6.78
C TYR A 45 -1.08 -10.69 5.82
N MET A 46 -0.87 -10.55 4.50
CA MET A 46 -1.68 -11.25 3.51
C MET A 46 -1.54 -12.78 3.64
N LYS A 47 -0.44 -13.28 4.21
CA LYS A 47 -0.21 -14.72 4.46
C LYS A 47 -1.08 -15.28 5.58
N ASP A 48 -1.69 -14.42 6.40
CA ASP A 48 -2.52 -14.85 7.52
C ASP A 48 -3.93 -15.27 7.09
N PHE A 49 -4.31 -15.03 5.83
CA PHE A 49 -5.57 -15.48 5.26
C PHE A 49 -5.41 -16.85 4.60
N GLY A 50 -6.33 -17.76 4.91
CA GLY A 50 -6.49 -18.99 4.14
C GLY A 50 -7.11 -18.73 2.77
N ILE A 51 -7.00 -19.71 1.88
CA ILE A 51 -7.40 -19.60 0.46
C ILE A 51 -8.83 -19.02 0.27
N ASN A 52 -9.79 -19.48 1.08
CA ASN A 52 -11.19 -19.06 1.01
C ASN A 52 -11.41 -17.56 1.24
N TYR A 53 -10.51 -16.91 1.99
CA TYR A 53 -10.55 -15.47 2.22
C TYR A 53 -9.63 -14.73 1.25
N SER A 54 -8.41 -15.22 1.04
CA SER A 54 -7.42 -14.53 0.20
C SER A 54 -7.86 -14.39 -1.25
N GLU A 55 -8.62 -15.35 -1.79
CA GLU A 55 -9.14 -15.27 -3.16
C GLU A 55 -10.13 -14.13 -3.37
N LYS A 56 -10.74 -13.62 -2.28
CA LYS A 56 -11.73 -12.53 -2.25
C LYS A 56 -11.13 -11.17 -1.84
N ILE A 57 -9.81 -11.10 -1.66
CA ILE A 57 -9.09 -9.88 -1.26
C ILE A 57 -8.24 -9.41 -2.44
N ILE A 58 -8.28 -8.10 -2.72
CA ILE A 58 -7.44 -7.46 -3.73
C ILE A 58 -6.38 -6.62 -3.01
N PRO A 59 -5.18 -7.17 -2.73
CA PRO A 59 -4.11 -6.40 -2.11
C PRO A 59 -3.45 -5.47 -3.12
N VAL A 60 -3.33 -4.19 -2.77
CA VAL A 60 -2.65 -3.19 -3.60
C VAL A 60 -1.60 -2.46 -2.76
N PHE A 61 -0.34 -2.73 -3.06
CA PHE A 61 0.80 -2.03 -2.48
C PHE A 61 1.47 -1.17 -3.55
N LEU A 62 1.78 0.07 -3.21
CA LEU A 62 2.31 1.04 -4.16
C LEU A 62 3.41 1.88 -3.52
N GLY A 63 4.34 2.35 -4.33
CA GLY A 63 5.34 3.31 -3.90
C GLY A 63 6.22 3.81 -5.04
N PHE A 64 7.07 4.77 -4.73
CA PHE A 64 7.92 5.43 -5.72
C PHE A 64 9.21 4.64 -6.00
N SER A 65 9.65 4.69 -7.25
CA SER A 65 10.96 4.20 -7.63
C SER A 65 12.07 5.13 -7.17
N THR A 66 13.32 4.65 -7.26
CA THR A 66 14.49 5.48 -6.98
C THR A 66 14.55 6.69 -7.90
N ASN A 67 14.29 6.51 -9.20
CA ASN A 67 14.33 7.59 -10.18
C ASN A 67 13.26 8.63 -9.88
N TYR A 68 12.02 8.18 -9.63
CA TYR A 68 10.91 9.08 -9.33
C TYR A 68 11.21 9.96 -8.11
N ILE A 69 11.72 9.35 -7.03
CA ILE A 69 12.05 10.08 -5.80
C ILE A 69 13.13 11.14 -6.09
N GLN A 70 14.21 10.77 -6.79
CA GLN A 70 15.30 11.70 -7.09
C GLN A 70 14.85 12.91 -7.90
N GLU A 71 13.98 12.70 -8.89
CA GLU A 71 13.52 13.76 -9.79
C GLU A 71 12.39 14.61 -9.19
N ASN A 72 11.58 14.04 -8.30
CA ASN A 72 10.29 14.63 -7.90
C ASN A 72 10.13 14.87 -6.40
N PHE A 73 11.19 14.71 -5.60
CA PHE A 73 11.15 14.84 -4.14
C PHE A 73 10.46 16.14 -3.69
N GLU A 74 11.01 17.30 -4.04
CA GLU A 74 10.45 18.60 -3.63
C GLU A 74 9.19 18.97 -4.43
N THR A 75 9.26 18.81 -5.75
CA THR A 75 8.29 19.37 -6.70
C THR A 75 6.94 18.65 -6.66
N ARG A 76 6.93 17.35 -6.35
CA ARG A 76 5.71 16.54 -6.29
C ARG A 76 5.50 15.90 -4.93
N ILE A 77 6.47 15.15 -4.41
CA ILE A 77 6.27 14.34 -3.20
C ILE A 77 6.01 15.23 -1.98
N VAL A 78 6.95 16.13 -1.66
CA VAL A 78 6.82 17.06 -0.53
C VAL A 78 5.64 18.02 -0.74
N LYS A 79 5.51 18.58 -1.94
CA LYS A 79 4.41 19.49 -2.29
C LYS A 79 3.02 18.90 -2.06
N HIS A 80 2.82 17.61 -2.34
CA HIS A 80 1.51 16.95 -2.23
C HIS A 80 1.36 16.04 -1.00
N ARG A 81 2.33 16.03 -0.08
CA ARG A 81 2.27 15.19 1.14
C ARG A 81 1.06 15.47 2.02
N ASN A 82 0.45 16.65 1.87
CA ASN A 82 -0.75 17.10 2.60
C ASN A 82 -2.03 17.09 1.74
N ALA A 83 -2.05 16.36 0.62
CA ALA A 83 -3.21 16.39 -0.28
C ALA A 83 -4.49 15.76 0.32
N VAL A 84 -4.35 14.82 1.27
CA VAL A 84 -5.47 14.09 1.90
C VAL A 84 -5.58 14.40 3.40
N GLU A 85 -4.51 14.86 4.03
CA GLU A 85 -4.41 15.08 5.47
C GLU A 85 -3.54 16.31 5.76
N LEU A 86 -3.68 16.90 6.95
CA LEU A 86 -2.84 18.01 7.39
C LEU A 86 -1.72 17.50 8.31
N ARG A 87 -0.49 17.53 7.83
CA ARG A 87 0.71 17.23 8.63
C ARG A 87 1.31 18.53 9.15
N ASN A 88 1.38 18.66 10.48
CA ASN A 88 1.83 19.89 11.14
C ASN A 88 3.37 20.05 11.21
N TRP A 89 4.13 19.15 10.59
CA TRP A 89 5.59 19.18 10.56
C TRP A 89 6.11 19.07 9.12
N SER A 90 7.30 19.61 8.87
CA SER A 90 7.97 19.53 7.58
C SER A 90 8.38 18.10 7.22
N GLU A 91 8.73 17.87 5.95
CA GLU A 91 9.41 16.64 5.59
C GLU A 91 10.85 16.69 6.12
N GLU A 92 11.18 15.79 7.04
CA GLU A 92 12.50 15.74 7.69
C GLU A 92 13.41 14.69 7.05
N ARG A 93 12.84 13.73 6.31
CA ARG A 93 13.61 12.70 5.62
C ARG A 93 14.37 13.28 4.44
N THR A 94 15.55 12.76 4.23
CA THR A 94 16.34 12.98 3.02
C THR A 94 15.85 12.09 1.87
N ILE A 95 16.20 12.46 0.64
CA ILE A 95 16.01 11.62 -0.55
C ILE A 95 16.58 10.22 -0.34
N LYS A 96 17.74 10.10 0.30
CA LYS A 96 18.39 8.80 0.55
C LYS A 96 17.59 7.92 1.51
N GLU A 97 17.08 8.51 2.59
CA GLU A 97 16.23 7.80 3.55
C GLU A 97 14.94 7.35 2.88
N LEU A 98 14.26 8.24 2.15
CA LEU A 98 13.02 7.89 1.44
C LEU A 98 13.23 6.78 0.40
N ILE A 99 14.35 6.78 -0.32
CA ILE A 99 14.70 5.70 -1.26
C ILE A 99 14.92 4.38 -0.52
N LYS A 100 15.65 4.41 0.60
CA LYS A 100 15.93 3.21 1.41
C LYS A 100 14.62 2.58 1.89
N GLU A 101 13.78 3.41 2.50
CA GLU A 101 12.42 3.11 2.96
C GLU A 101 11.57 2.38 1.91
N HIS A 102 11.48 2.94 0.70
CA HIS A 102 10.71 2.33 -0.40
C HIS A 102 11.32 1.01 -0.91
N LYS A 103 12.64 0.91 -0.96
CA LYS A 103 13.32 -0.34 -1.38
C LYS A 103 13.09 -1.46 -0.39
N GLU A 104 13.15 -1.16 0.91
CA GLU A 104 12.87 -2.11 1.99
C GLU A 104 11.41 -2.59 1.90
N PHE A 105 10.46 -1.67 1.74
CA PHE A 105 9.05 -2.03 1.60
C PHE A 105 8.75 -2.85 0.34
N LYS A 106 9.34 -2.48 -0.82
CA LYS A 106 9.26 -3.28 -2.05
C LYS A 106 9.79 -4.70 -1.84
N THR A 107 10.90 -4.83 -1.12
CA THR A 107 11.49 -6.14 -0.80
C THR A 107 10.54 -6.99 0.04
N GLN A 108 9.88 -6.39 1.05
CA GLN A 108 8.86 -7.08 1.85
C GLN A 108 7.67 -7.54 1.01
N CYS A 109 7.20 -6.72 0.05
CA CYS A 109 6.13 -7.12 -0.87
C CYS A 109 6.51 -8.35 -1.70
N LEU A 110 7.71 -8.34 -2.29
CA LEU A 110 8.22 -9.45 -3.08
C LEU A 110 8.39 -10.73 -2.26
N GLN A 111 8.92 -10.62 -1.03
CA GLN A 111 9.02 -11.74 -0.09
C GLN A 111 7.66 -12.26 0.39
N ALA A 112 6.66 -11.39 0.43
CA ALA A 112 5.29 -11.76 0.75
C ALA A 112 4.55 -12.42 -0.43
N GLY A 113 5.09 -12.32 -1.65
CA GLY A 113 4.43 -12.80 -2.87
C GLY A 113 3.25 -11.94 -3.31
N VAL A 114 3.18 -10.68 -2.82
CA VAL A 114 2.11 -9.74 -3.17
C VAL A 114 2.57 -8.77 -4.24
N ARG A 115 1.62 -8.30 -5.06
CA ARG A 115 1.90 -7.35 -6.13
C ARG A 115 2.28 -5.99 -5.57
N TYR A 116 3.35 -5.41 -6.12
CA TYR A 116 3.81 -4.06 -5.82
C TYR A 116 3.79 -3.21 -7.09
N PHE A 117 3.16 -2.04 -7.02
CA PHE A 117 3.09 -1.05 -8.10
C PHE A 117 4.16 0.00 -7.86
N GLU A 118 5.15 0.04 -8.75
CA GLU A 118 6.26 0.97 -8.66
C GLU A 118 6.05 2.15 -9.62
N ILE A 119 5.89 3.34 -9.05
CA ILE A 119 5.73 4.57 -9.80
C ILE A 119 7.11 5.05 -10.24
N GLU A 120 7.40 4.91 -11.54
CA GLU A 120 8.73 5.19 -12.11
C GLU A 120 8.88 6.63 -12.61
N ASN A 121 8.00 7.07 -13.52
CA ASN A 121 8.14 8.37 -14.20
C ASN A 121 6.81 9.14 -14.26
N ASP A 122 5.73 8.44 -14.63
CA ASP A 122 4.41 9.02 -14.82
C ASP A 122 3.47 8.47 -13.74
N TYR A 123 3.15 9.34 -12.78
CA TYR A 123 2.27 9.02 -11.67
C TYR A 123 0.87 8.64 -12.17
N ASP A 124 0.27 9.45 -13.04
CA ASP A 124 -1.11 9.27 -13.46
C ASP A 124 -1.26 7.99 -14.28
N LYS A 125 -0.28 7.71 -15.15
CA LYS A 125 -0.25 6.46 -15.90
C LYS A 125 -0.15 5.23 -14.99
N GLU A 126 0.69 5.26 -13.96
CA GLU A 126 0.81 4.12 -13.07
C GLU A 126 -0.47 3.92 -12.22
N ILE A 127 -1.14 5.00 -11.82
CA ILE A 127 -2.45 4.91 -11.16
C ILE A 127 -3.51 4.28 -12.08
N LEU A 128 -3.51 4.56 -13.38
CA LEU A 128 -4.39 3.88 -14.33
C LEU A 128 -4.09 2.37 -14.38
N ASN A 129 -2.81 1.97 -14.39
CA ASN A 129 -2.43 0.54 -14.33
C ASN A 129 -2.95 -0.15 -13.05
N VAL A 130 -2.94 0.57 -11.91
CA VAL A 130 -3.52 0.08 -10.65
C VAL A 130 -5.02 -0.13 -10.78
N TYR A 131 -5.75 0.83 -11.37
CA TYR A 131 -7.19 0.69 -11.59
C TYR A 131 -7.54 -0.48 -12.53
N ASP A 132 -6.79 -0.62 -13.63
CA ASP A 132 -6.98 -1.75 -14.55
C ASP A 132 -6.76 -3.10 -13.85
N TYR A 133 -5.77 -3.18 -12.95
CA TYR A 133 -5.56 -4.36 -12.12
C TYR A 133 -6.72 -4.64 -11.17
N ILE A 134 -7.19 -3.62 -10.44
CA ILE A 134 -8.32 -3.77 -9.50
C ILE A 134 -9.56 -4.24 -10.25
N GLU A 135 -9.86 -3.66 -11.41
CA GLU A 135 -11.02 -4.06 -12.22
C GLU A 135 -10.89 -5.48 -12.77
N ALA A 136 -9.69 -5.92 -13.15
CA ALA A 136 -9.46 -7.31 -13.55
C ALA A 136 -9.66 -8.29 -12.39
N GLU A 137 -9.13 -7.97 -11.21
CA GLU A 137 -9.29 -8.80 -10.01
C GLU A 137 -10.73 -8.85 -9.52
N LYS A 138 -11.47 -7.74 -9.58
CA LYS A 138 -12.92 -7.73 -9.28
C LYS A 138 -13.68 -8.71 -10.17
N ARG A 139 -13.44 -8.68 -11.49
CA ARG A 139 -14.06 -9.65 -12.43
C ARG A 139 -13.67 -11.09 -12.13
N ARG A 140 -12.41 -11.33 -11.71
CA ARG A 140 -11.96 -12.66 -11.28
C ARG A 140 -12.75 -13.12 -10.05
N ILE A 141 -12.90 -12.25 -9.05
CA ILE A 141 -13.64 -12.56 -7.81
C ILE A 141 -15.12 -12.82 -8.09
N ASP A 142 -15.76 -11.99 -8.92
CA ASP A 142 -17.18 -12.14 -9.28
C ASP A 142 -17.46 -13.42 -10.09
N SER A 143 -16.42 -14.05 -10.63
CA SER A 143 -16.51 -15.32 -11.38
C SER A 143 -16.32 -16.58 -10.54
N ILE A 144 -16.00 -16.44 -9.25
CA ILE A 144 -15.84 -17.52 -8.26
C ILE A 144 -17.18 -17.76 -7.56
#